data_AF-A0A971WBI0-F1
#
_entry.id   AF-A0A971WBI0-F1
#
_cell.length_a   1.000
_cell.length_b   1.000
_cell.length_c   1.000
_cell.angle_alpha   90.00
_cell.angle_beta   90.00
_cell.angle_gamma   90.00
#
_symmetry.space_group_name_H-M   'P 1'
#
loop_
_entity.id
_entity.type
_entity.pdbx_description
1 polymer ?
#
loop_
_entity_poly.entity_id
_entity_poly.type
_entity_poly.pdbx_seq_one_letter_code
_entity_poly.pdbx_strand_id
1 'polypeptide(L)'
;MDTKKVTAQYRLSKWAKVIQARQHSGQNIKEFCQATGISKSQYFYWQRKLRNAACTELAIQENSVDPVPSGWIQLAPGQAQQMNSTLDIEISGFHISVNSGTDPELLKKVCRVLGSL
;
A
#
# COMPACT_ATOMS: atom_id res chain seq x y z
N MET A 1 -21.50 -10.17 29.66
CA MET A 1 -21.96 -10.17 28.25
C MET A 1 -22.15 -8.73 27.82
N ASP A 2 -21.25 -8.19 27.00
CA ASP A 2 -21.31 -6.79 26.53
C ASP A 2 -22.39 -6.64 25.45
N THR A 3 -23.61 -6.26 25.83
CA THR A 3 -24.76 -6.08 24.92
C THR A 3 -24.47 -5.13 23.73
N LYS A 4 -23.60 -4.14 23.95
CA LYS A 4 -23.14 -3.21 22.91
C LYS A 4 -22.31 -3.90 21.82
N LYS A 5 -21.44 -4.84 22.18
CA LYS A 5 -20.59 -5.59 21.22
C LYS A 5 -21.45 -6.51 20.35
N VAL A 6 -22.39 -7.24 20.96
CA VAL A 6 -23.32 -8.13 20.24
C VAL A 6 -24.16 -7.35 19.23
N THR A 7 -24.65 -6.17 19.61
CA THR A 7 -25.44 -5.31 18.71
C THR A 7 -24.61 -4.80 17.52
N ALA A 8 -23.34 -4.47 17.75
CA ALA A 8 -22.43 -4.02 16.70
C ALA A 8 -22.15 -5.14 15.67
N GLN A 9 -21.85 -6.36 16.15
CA GLN A 9 -21.64 -7.52 15.29
C GLN A 9 -22.89 -7.87 14.47
N TYR A 10 -24.07 -7.80 15.09
CA TYR A 10 -25.34 -8.03 14.39
C TYR A 10 -25.55 -7.05 13.22
N ARG A 11 -25.27 -5.76 13.45
CA ARG A 11 -25.36 -4.73 12.40
C ARG A 11 -24.37 -4.98 11.27
N LEU A 12 -23.13 -5.32 11.60
CA LEU A 12 -22.11 -5.66 10.60
C LEU A 12 -22.54 -6.86 9.75
N SER A 13 -23.05 -7.93 10.36
CA SER A 13 -23.58 -9.09 9.65
C SER A 13 -24.72 -8.71 8.70
N LYS A 14 -25.67 -7.88 9.17
CA LYS A 14 -26.77 -7.39 8.33
C LYS A 14 -26.26 -6.59 7.14
N TRP A 15 -25.30 -5.70 7.35
CA TRP A 15 -24.70 -4.91 6.28
C TRP A 15 -23.95 -5.78 5.28
N ALA A 16 -23.20 -6.78 5.74
CA ALA A 16 -22.47 -7.71 4.87
C ALA A 16 -23.42 -8.44 3.92
N LYS A 17 -24.57 -8.92 4.42
CA LYS A 17 -25.60 -9.58 3.60
C LYS A 17 -26.13 -8.68 2.49
N VAL A 18 -26.34 -7.40 2.78
CA VAL A 18 -26.78 -6.42 1.77
C VAL A 18 -25.73 -6.22 0.68
N ILE A 19 -24.45 -6.07 1.06
CA ILE A 19 -23.36 -5.90 0.10
C ILE A 19 -23.19 -7.15 -0.77
N GLN A 20 -23.28 -8.35 -0.18
CA GLN A 20 -23.25 -9.61 -0.93
C GLN A 20 -24.43 -9.74 -1.89
N ALA A 21 -25.65 -9.41 -1.46
CA ALA A 21 -26.82 -9.42 -2.33
C ALA A 21 -26.65 -8.53 -3.57
N ARG A 22 -26.04 -7.34 -3.41
CA ARG A 22 -25.69 -6.46 -4.54
C ARG A 22 -24.64 -7.08 -5.46
N GLN A 23 -23.64 -7.76 -4.91
CA GLN A 23 -22.60 -8.44 -5.71
C GLN A 23 -23.19 -9.57 -6.54
N HIS A 24 -24.10 -10.36 -5.96
CA HIS A 24 -24.80 -11.43 -6.65
C HIS A 24 -25.83 -10.94 -7.66
N SER A 25 -26.45 -9.76 -7.45
CA SER A 25 -27.47 -9.24 -8.37
C SER A 25 -26.90 -8.72 -9.69
N GLY A 26 -25.60 -8.42 -9.76
CA GLY A 26 -24.97 -7.82 -10.95
C GLY A 26 -25.44 -6.38 -11.26
N GLN A 27 -26.39 -5.84 -10.51
CA GLN A 27 -26.93 -4.50 -10.70
C GLN A 27 -25.92 -3.42 -10.31
N ASN A 28 -26.03 -2.23 -10.91
CA ASN A 28 -25.27 -1.10 -10.41
C ASN A 28 -25.81 -0.62 -9.05
N ILE A 29 -25.00 0.15 -8.31
CA ILE A 29 -25.35 0.59 -6.94
C ILE A 29 -26.65 1.42 -6.95
N LYS A 30 -26.87 2.25 -7.98
CA LYS A 30 -28.06 3.12 -8.05
C LYS A 30 -29.33 2.28 -8.14
N GLU A 31 -29.37 1.33 -9.05
CA GLU A 31 -30.49 0.40 -9.25
C GLU A 31 -30.75 -0.44 -8.02
N PHE A 32 -29.69 -1.02 -7.44
CA PHE A 32 -29.81 -1.84 -6.24
C PHE A 32 -30.37 -1.04 -5.06
N CYS A 33 -29.85 0.17 -4.82
CA CYS A 33 -30.35 1.06 -3.76
C CYS A 33 -31.82 1.43 -3.97
N GLN A 34 -32.23 1.71 -5.21
CA GLN A 34 -33.62 2.01 -5.55
C GLN A 34 -34.54 0.81 -5.33
N ALA A 35 -34.14 -0.40 -5.76
CA ALA A 35 -34.92 -1.62 -5.61
C ALA A 35 -35.08 -2.08 -4.15
N THR A 36 -34.06 -1.83 -3.32
CA THR A 36 -34.05 -2.25 -1.91
C THR A 36 -34.51 -1.17 -0.93
N GLY A 37 -34.82 0.05 -1.41
CA GLY A 37 -35.20 1.19 -0.58
C GLY A 37 -34.07 1.72 0.31
N ILE A 38 -32.81 1.39 0.00
CA ILE A 38 -31.63 1.81 0.74
C ILE A 38 -31.08 3.10 0.14
N SER A 39 -30.73 4.08 0.97
CA SER A 39 -30.07 5.28 0.46
C SER A 39 -28.63 4.98 0.02
N LYS A 40 -28.15 5.66 -1.03
CA LYS A 40 -26.75 5.52 -1.47
C LYS A 40 -25.76 5.84 -0.35
N SER A 41 -26.06 6.84 0.48
CA SER A 41 -25.20 7.23 1.60
C SER A 41 -25.09 6.11 2.65
N GLN A 42 -26.20 5.43 2.98
CA GLN A 42 -26.20 4.26 3.86
C GLN A 42 -25.37 3.13 3.27
N TYR A 43 -25.55 2.83 1.98
CA TYR A 43 -24.79 1.78 1.30
C TYR A 43 -23.28 2.01 1.40
N PHE A 44 -22.80 3.20 1.02
CA PHE A 44 -21.37 3.53 1.09
C PHE A 44 -20.86 3.60 2.52
N TYR A 45 -21.68 4.06 3.46
CA TYR A 45 -21.34 4.06 4.88
C TYR A 45 -21.11 2.63 5.41
N TRP A 46 -22.01 1.70 5.09
CA TRP A 46 -21.90 0.29 5.46
C TRP A 46 -20.68 -0.37 4.82
N GLN A 47 -20.46 -0.13 3.52
CA GLN A 47 -19.30 -0.66 2.82
C GLN A 47 -17.98 -0.18 3.47
N ARG A 48 -17.89 1.10 3.83
CA ARG A 48 -16.72 1.65 4.54
C ARG A 48 -16.56 1.02 5.93
N LYS A 49 -17.64 0.85 6.68
CA LYS A 49 -17.59 0.20 8.00
C LYS A 49 -17.15 -1.26 7.94
N LEU A 50 -17.61 -2.00 6.93
CA LEU A 50 -17.18 -3.38 6.71
C LEU A 50 -15.70 -3.47 6.33
N ARG A 51 -15.21 -2.60 5.44
CA ARG A 51 -13.77 -2.55 5.12
C ARG A 51 -12.93 -2.23 6.35
N ASN A 52 -13.32 -1.24 7.14
CA ASN A 52 -12.59 -0.88 8.34
C ASN A 52 -12.59 -2.02 9.36
N ALA A 53 -13.73 -2.72 9.55
CA ALA A 53 -13.80 -3.88 10.43
C ALA A 53 -12.85 -5.00 9.97
N ALA A 54 -12.83 -5.31 8.68
CA ALA A 54 -11.91 -6.30 8.11
C ALA A 54 -10.43 -5.86 8.27
N CYS A 55 -10.10 -4.60 8.00
CA CYS A 55 -8.75 -4.07 8.22
C CYS A 55 -8.35 -4.10 9.69
N THR A 56 -9.25 -3.80 10.63
CA THR A 56 -8.94 -3.90 12.07
C THR A 56 -8.77 -5.34 12.53
N GLU A 57 -9.55 -6.28 11.99
CA GLU A 57 -9.36 -7.72 12.25
C GLU A 57 -8.01 -8.19 11.69
N LEU A 58 -7.66 -7.78 10.46
CA LEU A 58 -6.36 -8.08 9.85
C LEU A 58 -5.20 -7.46 10.63
N ALA A 59 -5.30 -6.21 11.10
CA ALA A 59 -4.26 -5.57 11.90
C ALA A 59 -4.09 -6.22 13.30
N ILE A 60 -5.15 -6.81 13.85
CA ILE A 60 -5.05 -7.64 15.07
C ILE A 60 -4.38 -8.98 14.74
N GLN A 61 -4.66 -9.54 13.57
CA GLN A 61 -4.13 -10.83 13.10
C GLN A 61 -2.67 -10.74 12.62
N GLU A 62 -2.23 -9.58 12.14
CA GLU A 62 -0.87 -9.26 11.70
C GLU A 62 0.12 -9.16 12.88
N ASN A 63 -0.38 -8.97 14.11
CA ASN A 63 0.45 -9.09 15.32
C ASN A 63 0.77 -10.54 15.71
N SER A 64 0.22 -11.55 15.03
CA SER A 64 0.49 -12.96 15.32
C SER A 64 0.81 -13.84 14.11
N VAL A 65 1.03 -13.25 12.93
CA VAL A 65 1.42 -14.00 11.73
C VAL A 65 2.49 -13.20 11.01
N ASP A 66 3.66 -13.82 10.83
CA ASP A 66 4.75 -13.29 10.02
C ASP A 66 4.22 -12.76 8.67
N PRO A 67 4.67 -11.58 8.22
CA PRO A 67 4.04 -10.81 7.14
C PRO A 67 4.19 -11.40 5.73
N VAL A 68 4.55 -12.68 5.60
CA VAL A 68 4.84 -13.32 4.31
C VAL A 68 3.94 -14.53 4.11
N PRO A 69 2.94 -14.45 3.21
CA PRO A 69 2.16 -15.62 2.83
C PRO A 69 3.06 -16.71 2.24
N SER A 70 2.87 -17.96 2.67
CA SER A 70 3.56 -19.12 2.13
C SER A 70 3.27 -19.27 0.63
N GLY A 71 4.25 -18.89 -0.20
CA GLY A 71 4.12 -18.80 -1.66
C GLY A 71 4.79 -17.57 -2.27
N TRP A 72 5.17 -16.60 -1.45
CA TRP A 72 6.03 -15.49 -1.88
C TRP A 72 7.49 -15.89 -1.70
N ILE A 73 8.27 -15.88 -2.78
CA ILE A 73 9.73 -15.95 -2.70
C ILE A 73 10.20 -14.61 -2.15
N GLN A 74 10.69 -14.61 -0.91
CA GLN A 74 11.57 -13.56 -0.44
C GLN A 74 12.86 -13.69 -1.25
N LEU A 75 13.00 -12.90 -2.32
CA LEU A 75 14.31 -12.56 -2.85
C LEU A 75 15.10 -12.10 -1.63
N ALA A 76 16.17 -12.83 -1.29
CA ALA A 76 16.88 -12.82 -0.02
C ALA A 76 16.81 -11.47 0.71
N PRO A 77 16.74 -11.43 2.06
CA PRO A 77 16.94 -10.16 2.76
C PRO A 77 18.28 -9.62 2.26
N GLY A 78 18.23 -8.64 1.37
CA GLY A 78 19.40 -7.94 0.89
C GLY A 78 19.95 -7.34 2.16
N GLN A 79 21.02 -7.95 2.66
CA GLN A 79 21.88 -7.44 3.72
C GLN A 79 21.79 -5.94 3.67
N ALA A 80 21.26 -5.27 4.71
CA ALA A 80 20.99 -3.83 4.73
C ALA A 80 21.91 -3.11 3.75
N GLN A 81 21.44 -2.97 2.50
CA GLN A 81 22.33 -2.54 1.43
C GLN A 81 22.44 -1.09 1.77
N GLN A 82 23.60 -0.70 2.32
CA GLN A 82 24.00 0.68 2.31
C GLN A 82 23.68 1.14 0.89
N MET A 83 22.67 1.99 0.78
CA MET A 83 22.34 2.64 -0.47
C MET A 83 23.56 3.49 -0.76
N ASN A 84 24.55 2.90 -1.44
CA ASN A 84 25.66 3.60 -2.02
C ASN A 84 25.02 4.37 -3.18
N SER A 85 24.40 5.49 -2.84
CA SER A 85 23.76 6.40 -3.77
C SER A 85 24.88 6.98 -4.63
N THR A 86 25.04 6.39 -5.82
CA THR A 86 25.97 6.86 -6.82
C THR A 86 25.26 7.91 -7.68
N LEU A 87 25.91 9.06 -7.87
CA LEU A 87 25.53 10.10 -8.81
C LEU A 87 26.33 9.89 -10.09
N ASP A 88 25.64 9.65 -11.19
CA ASP A 88 26.25 9.56 -12.52
C ASP A 88 26.15 10.91 -13.24
N ILE A 89 27.28 11.40 -13.73
CA ILE A 89 27.44 12.67 -14.42
C ILE A 89 27.96 12.40 -15.83
N GLU A 90 27.27 12.93 -16.84
CA GLU A 90 27.67 12.82 -18.24
C GLU A 90 28.05 14.19 -18.80
N ILE A 91 29.30 14.35 -19.26
CA ILE A 91 29.83 15.59 -19.84
C ILE A 91 30.71 15.26 -21.04
N SER A 92 30.44 15.85 -22.20
CA SER A 92 31.27 15.72 -23.41
C SER A 92 31.60 14.27 -23.82
N GLY A 93 30.69 13.33 -23.56
CA GLY A 93 30.88 11.89 -23.84
C GLY A 93 31.65 11.11 -22.76
N PHE A 94 32.01 11.76 -21.65
CA PHE A 94 32.59 11.11 -20.47
C PHE A 94 31.50 10.79 -19.45
N HIS A 95 31.55 9.57 -18.91
CA HIS A 95 30.67 9.11 -17.85
C HIS A 95 31.43 9.04 -16.52
N ILE A 96 30.99 9.81 -15.53
CA ILE A 96 31.63 9.93 -14.23
C ILE A 96 30.65 9.47 -13.15
N SER A 97 30.99 8.40 -12.44
CA SER A 97 30.20 7.88 -11.32
C SER A 97 30.81 8.29 -9.98
N VAL A 98 30.05 8.99 -9.15
CA VAL A 98 30.48 9.58 -7.87
C VAL A 98 29.64 9.01 -6.74
N ASN A 99 30.24 8.63 -5.62
CA ASN A 99 29.51 8.17 -4.44
C ASN A 99 29.85 9.00 -3.19
N SER A 100 29.23 8.69 -2.06
CA SER A 100 29.45 9.39 -0.77
C SER A 100 30.87 9.27 -0.22
N GLY A 101 31.70 8.34 -0.72
CA GLY A 101 33.10 8.20 -0.37
C GLY A 101 34.07 8.91 -1.32
N THR A 102 33.57 9.61 -2.34
CA THR A 102 34.42 10.28 -3.32
C THR A 102 34.96 11.61 -2.77
N ASP A 103 36.29 11.78 -2.82
CA ASP A 103 36.93 13.03 -2.41
C ASP A 103 36.53 14.19 -3.34
N PRO A 104 35.92 15.27 -2.81
CA PRO A 104 35.46 16.39 -3.63
C PRO A 104 36.61 17.16 -4.29
N GLU A 105 37.80 17.19 -3.70
CA GLU A 105 38.96 17.87 -4.29
C GLU A 105 39.50 17.12 -5.51
N LEU A 106 39.57 15.80 -5.45
CA LEU A 106 39.90 14.96 -6.60
C LEU A 106 38.85 15.10 -7.72
N LEU A 107 37.55 15.02 -7.39
CA LEU A 107 36.47 15.17 -8.36
C LEU A 107 36.55 16.53 -9.09
N LYS A 108 36.80 17.60 -8.34
CA LYS A 108 36.96 18.95 -8.91
C LYS A 108 38.16 19.06 -9.85
N LYS A 109 39.29 18.42 -9.54
CA LYS A 109 40.45 18.39 -10.44
C LYS A 109 40.12 17.66 -11.74
N VAL A 110 39.45 16.52 -11.67
CA VAL A 110 39.03 15.74 -12.84
C VAL A 110 38.05 16.56 -13.71
N CYS A 111 37.02 17.15 -13.11
CA CYS A 111 36.06 17.99 -13.84
C CYS A 111 36.72 19.21 -14.51
N ARG A 112 37.76 19.80 -13.90
CA ARG A 112 38.52 20.91 -14.52
C ARG A 112 39.31 20.48 -15.75
N VAL A 113 39.93 19.30 -15.71
CA VAL A 113 40.66 18.76 -16.88
C VAL A 113 39.68 18.42 -18.00
N LEU A 114 38.58 17.76 -17.67
CA LEU A 114 37.55 17.38 -18.65
C LEU A 114 36.85 18.58 -19.28
N GLY A 115 36.65 19.67 -18.53
CA GLY A 115 36.10 20.92 -19.08
C GLY A 115 37.09 21.74 -19.91
N SER A 116 38.38 21.37 -19.95
CA SER A 116 39.42 22.02 -20.76
C SER A 116 39.74 21.31 -22.08
N LEU A 117 39.15 20.13 -22.28
CA LEU A 117 39.16 19.35 -23.52
C LEU A 117 38.00 19.78 -24.43
#